data_AF-V5H0C7-F1
#
_entry.id   AF-V5H0C7-F1
#
_cell.length_a   1.000
_cell.length_b   1.000
_cell.length_c   1.000
_cell.angle_alpha   90.00
_cell.angle_beta   90.00
_cell.angle_gamma   90.00
#
_symmetry.space_group_name_H-M   'P 1'
#
loop_
_entity.id
_entity.type
_entity.pdbx_description
1 polymer ?
#
loop_
_entity_poly.entity_id
_entity_poly.type
_entity_poly.pdbx_seq_one_letter_code
_entity_poly.pdbx_strand_id
1 'polypeptide(L)'
;MCRRGYPRFARIVLWIMVEIAVVGSDMQEVIGTAIAIFLLSRGKVPLYAGVIITILDTFTFLMLDKYGLRKLEAFFGFLILVMAVTFGYEYVKVAPDQVKVVEGLFVPWCANCDNRALLQAVGIVGAVIMPHNLYLHSALVKSRNVDRTDKTQVREANKYYFIEACIALFVSLIINIFVMAVFAHGLYGKTNLDIWTLCQGTDYKNVFDNNTEVVDVDIYKGGVFLGCAFGMWPLYIWAIGILAAGQSSTMTGTYSGQFIMEGFLNLPISRWLRVLITRLIAIAPTVLCAIFGSMDQLSGMNDLLNALMSLQLPFALIPTLTFTASAAVMGDFKTGAVTKVAASLLSAVVIAINLYFVSNFVRKELPDHWAIDLAMAVFGILYLGFNLYLVGCLLVVFGWTSLLKIPMIGHHFRERNDHTLFLSQSSPDVSVAQDEWH
;
A
#
# COMPACT_ATOMS: atom_id res chain seq x y z
N MET A 1 -2.38 -18.30 7.21
CA MET A 1 -3.59 -19.09 6.88
C MET A 1 -3.63 -19.54 5.43
N CYS A 2 -3.35 -18.66 4.45
CA CYS A 2 -3.37 -19.00 3.02
C CYS A 2 -2.58 -20.27 2.64
N ARG A 3 -1.37 -20.46 3.20
CA ARG A 3 -0.56 -21.68 2.97
C ARG A 3 -1.25 -22.97 3.42
N ARG A 4 -2.02 -22.91 4.50
CA ARG A 4 -2.80 -24.05 4.98
C ARG A 4 -4.07 -24.15 4.15
N GLY A 5 -4.83 -23.07 3.98
CA GLY A 5 -6.17 -23.02 3.37
C GLY A 5 -6.24 -23.35 1.87
N TYR A 6 -5.29 -22.87 1.07
CA TYR A 6 -5.34 -22.99 -0.39
C TYR A 6 -4.43 -24.11 -0.94
N PRO A 7 -4.75 -24.67 -2.13
CA PRO A 7 -3.88 -25.64 -2.80
C PRO A 7 -2.55 -25.04 -3.22
N ARG A 8 -1.56 -25.90 -3.51
CA ARG A 8 -0.20 -25.48 -3.87
C ARG A 8 -0.17 -24.47 -5.02
N PHE A 9 -0.97 -24.68 -6.06
CA PHE A 9 -1.06 -23.77 -7.20
C PHE A 9 -1.56 -22.37 -6.79
N ALA A 10 -2.76 -22.28 -6.20
CA ALA A 10 -3.34 -21.01 -5.77
C ALA A 10 -2.46 -20.29 -4.73
N ARG A 11 -1.82 -21.03 -3.84
CA ARG A 11 -0.85 -20.51 -2.87
C ARG A 11 0.34 -19.84 -3.55
N ILE A 12 0.93 -20.47 -4.57
CA ILE A 12 2.09 -19.92 -5.28
C ILE A 12 1.68 -18.67 -6.07
N VAL A 13 0.53 -18.70 -6.76
CA VAL A 13 0.01 -17.53 -7.47
C VAL A 13 -0.24 -16.37 -6.52
N LEU A 14 -0.91 -16.61 -5.38
CA LEU A 14 -1.13 -15.59 -4.35
C LEU A 14 0.20 -15.03 -3.81
N TRP A 15 1.18 -15.90 -3.56
CA TRP A 15 2.49 -15.46 -3.10
C TRP A 15 3.17 -14.54 -4.13
N ILE A 16 3.24 -14.95 -5.40
CA ILE A 16 3.84 -14.13 -6.47
C ILE A 16 3.14 -12.77 -6.56
N MET A 17 1.81 -12.75 -6.56
CA MET A 17 1.03 -11.51 -6.64
C MET A 17 1.30 -10.56 -5.47
N VAL A 18 1.33 -11.08 -4.25
CA VAL A 18 1.62 -10.28 -3.07
C VAL A 18 3.08 -9.82 -3.04
N GLU A 19 4.03 -10.64 -3.48
CA GLU A 19 5.45 -10.25 -3.57
C GLU A 19 5.65 -9.14 -4.61
N ILE A 20 4.96 -9.21 -5.76
CA ILE A 20 4.90 -8.13 -6.75
C ILE A 20 4.35 -6.84 -6.12
N ALA A 21 3.31 -6.95 -5.27
CA ALA A 21 2.78 -5.79 -4.55
C ALA A 21 3.81 -5.19 -3.58
N VAL A 22 4.59 -6.02 -2.85
CA VAL A 22 5.64 -5.53 -1.96
C VAL A 22 6.74 -4.82 -2.75
N VAL A 23 7.22 -5.42 -3.85
CA VAL A 23 8.24 -4.81 -4.72
C VAL A 23 7.73 -3.49 -5.33
N GLY A 24 6.48 -3.46 -5.79
CA GLY A 24 5.89 -2.24 -6.33
C GLY A 24 5.80 -1.10 -5.30
N SER A 25 5.55 -1.43 -4.02
CA SER A 25 5.52 -0.45 -2.93
C SER A 25 6.91 0.11 -2.72
N ASP A 26 7.87 -0.80 -2.57
CA ASP A 26 9.27 -0.46 -2.31
C ASP A 26 9.83 0.43 -3.42
N MET A 27 9.41 0.23 -4.68
CA MET A 27 9.75 1.13 -5.79
C MET A 27 9.20 2.55 -5.59
N GLN A 28 7.92 2.72 -5.25
CA GLN A 28 7.32 4.05 -5.00
C GLN A 28 8.05 4.79 -3.87
N GLU A 29 8.47 4.06 -2.84
CA GLU A 29 9.13 4.58 -1.66
C GLU A 29 10.57 5.03 -1.96
N VAL A 30 11.28 4.25 -2.77
CA VAL A 30 12.62 4.60 -3.27
C VAL A 30 12.56 5.86 -4.11
N ILE A 31 11.55 6.01 -4.99
CA ILE A 31 11.34 7.22 -5.80
C ILE A 31 11.10 8.42 -4.87
N GLY A 32 10.17 8.32 -3.92
CA GLY A 32 9.86 9.41 -2.98
C GLY A 32 11.07 9.84 -2.15
N THR A 33 11.83 8.88 -1.62
CA THR A 33 13.06 9.14 -0.85
C THR A 33 14.15 9.80 -1.70
N ALA A 34 14.33 9.34 -2.95
CA ALA A 34 15.29 9.94 -3.87
C ALA A 34 14.91 11.39 -4.23
N ILE A 35 13.62 11.67 -4.47
CA ILE A 35 13.11 13.03 -4.71
C ILE A 35 13.32 13.91 -3.47
N ALA A 36 13.07 13.40 -2.26
CA ALA A 36 13.31 14.14 -1.03
C ALA A 36 14.79 14.52 -0.87
N ILE A 37 15.71 13.60 -1.12
CA ILE A 37 17.17 13.86 -1.10
C ILE A 37 17.56 14.88 -2.18
N PHE A 38 16.98 14.77 -3.37
CA PHE A 38 17.20 15.72 -4.46
C PHE A 38 16.78 17.15 -4.07
N LEU A 39 15.59 17.31 -3.47
CA LEU A 39 15.09 18.59 -2.97
C LEU A 39 15.95 19.16 -1.82
N LEU A 40 16.29 18.33 -0.83
CA LEU A 40 17.13 18.72 0.32
C LEU A 40 18.52 19.17 -0.12
N SER A 41 19.09 18.51 -1.12
CA SER A 41 20.43 18.82 -1.63
C SER A 41 20.48 20.00 -2.62
N ARG A 42 19.34 20.65 -2.92
CA ARG A 42 19.18 21.64 -4.00
C ARG A 42 19.69 21.13 -5.35
N GLY A 43 19.42 19.86 -5.66
CA GLY A 43 19.85 19.23 -6.90
C GLY A 43 21.35 18.90 -6.98
N LYS A 44 22.12 19.05 -5.89
CA LYS A 44 23.52 18.61 -5.85
C LYS A 44 23.67 17.09 -5.89
N VAL A 45 22.73 16.37 -5.29
CA VAL A 45 22.66 14.90 -5.36
C VAL A 45 21.70 14.54 -6.49
N PRO A 46 22.17 13.95 -7.60
CA PRO A 46 21.29 13.54 -8.69
C PRO A 46 20.39 12.38 -8.24
N LEU A 47 19.26 12.20 -8.92
CA LEU A 47 18.27 11.19 -8.53
C LEU A 47 18.83 9.78 -8.41
N TYR A 48 19.63 9.31 -9.39
CA TYR A 48 20.21 7.96 -9.33
C TYR A 48 21.09 7.76 -8.09
N ALA A 49 21.79 8.81 -7.64
CA ALA A 49 22.57 8.77 -6.41
C ALA A 49 21.64 8.74 -5.18
N GLY A 50 20.55 9.52 -5.20
CA GLY A 50 19.50 9.43 -4.19
C GLY A 50 18.91 8.02 -4.06
N VAL A 51 18.61 7.37 -5.18
CA VAL A 51 18.13 5.98 -5.23
C VAL A 51 19.14 5.01 -4.63
N ILE A 52 20.44 5.13 -4.97
CA ILE A 52 21.49 4.28 -4.41
C ILE A 52 21.65 4.51 -2.89
N ILE A 53 21.52 5.76 -2.44
CA ILE A 53 21.58 6.09 -1.01
C ILE A 53 20.49 5.36 -0.23
N THR A 54 19.31 5.10 -0.82
CA THR A 54 18.24 4.33 -0.15
C THR A 54 18.61 2.89 0.20
N ILE A 55 19.71 2.34 -0.35
CA ILE A 55 20.26 1.06 0.10
C ILE A 55 20.72 1.16 1.56
N LEU A 56 21.19 2.33 2.00
CA LEU A 56 21.58 2.57 3.39
C LEU A 56 20.41 2.42 4.37
N ASP A 57 19.19 2.69 3.92
CA ASP A 57 17.97 2.56 4.73
C ASP A 57 17.70 1.10 5.08
N THR A 58 18.07 0.16 4.18
CA THR A 58 17.99 -1.28 4.44
C THR A 58 18.90 -1.68 5.60
N PHE A 59 20.11 -1.12 5.67
CA PHE A 59 21.03 -1.36 6.79
C PHE A 59 20.50 -0.74 8.08
N THR A 60 19.89 0.44 7.99
CA THR A 60 19.23 1.10 9.14
C THR A 60 18.10 0.23 9.68
N PHE A 61 17.27 -0.32 8.80
CA PHE A 61 16.21 -1.26 9.15
C PHE A 61 16.77 -2.51 9.84
N LEU A 62 17.78 -3.14 9.25
CA LEU A 62 18.38 -4.37 9.79
C LEU A 62 19.03 -4.14 11.16
N MET A 63 19.61 -2.95 11.37
CA MET A 63 20.10 -2.52 12.67
C MET A 63 18.96 -2.35 13.67
N LEU A 64 17.84 -1.75 13.28
CA LEU A 64 16.67 -1.54 14.15
C LEU A 64 15.92 -2.84 14.47
N ASP A 65 15.82 -3.78 13.53
CA ASP A 65 15.22 -5.10 13.76
C ASP A 65 15.95 -5.87 14.88
N LYS A 66 17.28 -5.69 14.98
CA LYS A 66 18.09 -6.29 16.07
C LYS A 66 17.73 -5.74 17.45
N TYR A 67 17.18 -4.53 17.54
CA TYR A 67 16.86 -3.88 18.82
C TYR A 67 15.45 -4.23 19.35
N GLY A 68 14.68 -5.03 18.62
CA GLY A 68 13.39 -5.55 19.05
C GLY A 68 12.18 -4.67 18.68
N LEU A 69 11.01 -5.32 18.62
CA LEU A 69 9.79 -4.78 18.01
C LEU A 69 9.24 -3.51 18.68
N ARG A 70 9.38 -3.35 20.00
CA ARG A 70 8.90 -2.14 20.71
C ARG A 70 9.65 -0.86 20.30
N LYS A 71 10.96 -0.95 20.09
CA LYS A 71 11.77 0.20 19.66
C LYS A 71 11.45 0.58 18.23
N LEU A 72 11.15 -0.41 17.40
CA LEU A 72 10.74 -0.19 16.02
C LEU A 72 9.36 0.48 15.92
N GLU A 73 8.37 0.03 16.72
CA GLU A 73 7.08 0.72 16.81
C GLU A 73 7.24 2.18 17.27
N ALA A 74 8.12 2.45 18.24
CA ALA A 74 8.42 3.81 18.68
C ALA A 74 9.06 4.65 17.56
N PHE A 75 9.92 4.04 16.75
CA PHE A 75 10.51 4.70 15.58
C PHE A 75 9.46 5.02 14.50
N PHE A 76 8.50 4.13 14.24
CA PHE A 76 7.36 4.43 13.39
C PHE A 76 6.52 5.59 13.94
N GLY A 77 6.23 5.58 15.25
CA GLY A 77 5.54 6.68 15.90
C GLY A 77 6.27 8.02 15.72
N PHE A 78 7.61 8.01 15.79
CA PHE A 78 8.43 9.18 15.51
C PHE A 78 8.31 9.66 14.06
N LEU A 79 8.41 8.76 13.06
CA LEU A 79 8.26 9.14 11.66
C LEU A 79 6.87 9.68 11.33
N ILE A 80 5.81 9.07 11.90
CA ILE A 80 4.44 9.57 11.77
C ILE A 80 4.28 10.95 12.40
N LEU A 81 4.90 11.18 13.55
CA LEU A 81 4.91 12.50 14.19
C LEU A 81 5.61 13.54 13.30
N VAL A 82 6.75 13.20 12.71
CA VAL A 82 7.45 14.09 11.76
C VAL A 82 6.53 14.44 10.59
N MET A 83 5.89 13.45 9.96
CA MET A 83 4.94 13.69 8.86
C MET A 83 3.77 14.59 9.28
N ALA A 84 3.18 14.33 10.45
CA ALA A 84 2.06 15.12 10.97
C ALA A 84 2.47 16.59 11.22
N VAL A 85 3.68 16.82 11.76
CA VAL A 85 4.20 18.16 12.00
C VAL A 85 4.58 18.87 10.71
N THR A 86 5.27 18.22 9.77
CA THR A 86 5.69 18.83 8.52
C THR A 86 4.49 19.18 7.63
N PHE A 87 3.60 18.22 7.39
CA PHE A 87 2.42 18.47 6.55
C PHE A 87 1.38 19.36 7.25
N GLY A 88 1.30 19.28 8.58
CA GLY A 88 0.50 20.21 9.39
C GLY A 88 1.02 21.64 9.30
N TYR A 89 2.35 21.85 9.30
CA TYR A 89 2.94 23.17 9.08
C TYR A 89 2.56 23.73 7.70
N GLU A 90 2.68 22.92 6.63
CA GLU A 90 2.27 23.35 5.29
C GLU A 90 0.79 23.74 5.25
N TYR A 91 -0.08 22.95 5.87
CA TYR A 91 -1.51 23.24 5.96
C TYR A 91 -1.79 24.59 6.63
N VAL A 92 -1.15 24.86 7.77
CA VAL A 92 -1.31 26.14 8.48
C VAL A 92 -0.72 27.30 7.67
N LYS A 93 0.39 27.08 6.96
CA LYS A 93 1.07 28.11 6.18
C LYS A 93 0.30 28.52 4.93
N VAL A 94 -0.25 27.54 4.21
CA VAL A 94 -1.07 27.77 3.01
C VAL A 94 -2.45 28.31 3.38
N ALA A 95 -2.94 28.02 4.59
CA ALA A 95 -4.20 28.49 5.14
C ALA A 95 -5.40 28.31 4.18
N PRO A 96 -5.69 27.06 3.75
CA PRO A 96 -6.84 26.79 2.90
C PRO A 96 -8.16 27.10 3.62
N ASP A 97 -9.19 27.40 2.84
CA ASP A 97 -10.54 27.69 3.35
C ASP A 97 -11.11 26.49 4.13
N GLN A 98 -11.14 26.63 5.45
CA GLN A 98 -11.54 25.57 6.39
C GLN A 98 -12.99 25.13 6.17
N VAL A 99 -13.88 26.06 5.79
CA VAL A 99 -15.29 25.76 5.58
C VAL A 99 -15.43 24.81 4.39
N LYS A 100 -14.72 25.09 3.29
CA LYS A 100 -14.73 24.25 2.09
C LYS A 100 -14.09 22.89 2.33
N VAL A 101 -13.02 22.81 3.14
CA VAL A 101 -12.38 21.53 3.49
C VAL A 101 -13.34 20.66 4.30
N VAL A 102 -14.01 21.23 5.30
CA VAL A 102 -15.00 20.50 6.11
C VAL A 102 -16.22 20.10 5.27
N GLU A 103 -16.71 20.99 4.42
CA GLU A 103 -17.80 20.68 3.49
C GLU A 103 -17.44 19.50 2.58
N GLY A 104 -16.25 19.52 1.97
CA GLY A 104 -15.76 18.44 1.12
C GLY A 104 -15.51 17.11 1.85
N LEU A 105 -15.28 17.15 3.17
CA LEU A 105 -15.10 15.95 4.00
C LEU A 105 -16.43 15.22 4.27
N PHE A 106 -17.51 15.96 4.48
CA PHE A 106 -18.81 15.41 4.87
C PHE A 106 -19.82 15.31 3.73
N VAL A 107 -19.65 16.07 2.65
CA VAL A 107 -20.56 16.10 1.50
C VAL A 107 -19.89 15.45 0.28
N PRO A 108 -20.21 14.18 -0.03
CA PRO A 108 -19.66 13.49 -1.19
C PRO A 108 -20.41 13.92 -2.46
N TRP A 109 -20.19 15.13 -2.93
CA TRP A 109 -20.83 15.67 -4.13
C TRP A 109 -19.83 16.34 -5.07
N CYS A 110 -20.00 16.11 -6.38
CA CYS A 110 -19.31 16.88 -7.39
C CYS A 110 -20.27 17.22 -8.53
N ALA A 111 -20.59 18.50 -8.70
CA ALA A 111 -21.56 18.95 -9.69
C ALA A 111 -21.02 18.93 -11.13
N ASN A 112 -19.70 19.16 -11.31
CA ASN A 112 -19.06 19.32 -12.63
C ASN A 112 -17.70 18.58 -12.73
N CYS A 113 -17.57 17.41 -12.10
CA CYS A 113 -16.30 16.67 -12.14
C CYS A 113 -16.02 16.14 -13.55
N ASP A 114 -14.84 16.46 -14.07
CA ASP A 114 -14.29 15.81 -15.26
C ASP A 114 -13.95 14.34 -14.96
N ASN A 115 -13.92 13.50 -16.01
CA ASN A 115 -13.56 12.09 -15.92
C ASN A 115 -12.19 11.89 -15.24
N ARG A 116 -11.27 12.84 -15.41
CA ARG A 116 -9.96 12.84 -14.75
C ARG A 116 -10.07 12.93 -13.22
N ALA A 117 -10.93 13.79 -12.70
CA ALA A 117 -11.14 13.95 -11.26
C ALA A 117 -11.77 12.69 -10.65
N LEU A 118 -12.70 12.06 -11.37
CA LEU A 118 -13.30 10.79 -10.95
C LEU A 118 -12.26 9.66 -10.93
N LEU A 119 -11.39 9.58 -11.94
CA LEU A 119 -10.29 8.62 -11.98
C LEU A 119 -9.27 8.84 -10.85
N GLN A 120 -8.96 10.08 -10.51
CA GLN A 120 -8.10 10.42 -9.37
C GLN A 120 -8.74 10.02 -8.03
N ALA A 121 -10.02 10.33 -7.83
CA ALA A 121 -10.75 9.92 -6.62
C ALA A 121 -10.77 8.40 -6.45
N VAL A 122 -10.96 7.68 -7.55
CA VAL A 122 -10.86 6.23 -7.63
C VAL A 122 -9.45 5.74 -7.29
N GLY A 123 -8.41 6.36 -7.86
CA GLY A 123 -7.01 6.03 -7.59
C GLY A 123 -6.63 6.21 -6.11
N ILE A 124 -7.18 7.23 -5.44
CA ILE A 124 -6.97 7.45 -3.99
C ILE A 124 -7.49 6.26 -3.17
N VAL A 125 -8.65 5.70 -3.52
CA VAL A 125 -9.20 4.53 -2.80
C VAL A 125 -8.26 3.32 -2.92
N GLY A 126 -7.72 3.07 -4.11
CA GLY A 126 -6.74 2.01 -4.36
C GLY A 126 -5.41 2.25 -3.64
N ALA A 127 -4.92 3.49 -3.64
CA ALA A 127 -3.67 3.87 -2.99
C ALA A 127 -3.74 3.78 -1.45
N VAL A 128 -4.88 4.09 -0.84
CA VAL A 128 -5.05 4.03 0.63
C VAL A 128 -5.10 2.59 1.13
N ILE A 129 -5.66 1.66 0.35
CA ILE A 129 -5.81 0.25 0.76
C ILE A 129 -4.66 -0.58 0.20
N MET A 130 -3.53 -0.58 0.91
CA MET A 130 -2.34 -1.35 0.51
C MET A 130 -2.49 -2.83 0.91
N PRO A 131 -2.43 -3.79 -0.03
CA PRO A 131 -2.69 -5.20 0.24
C PRO A 131 -1.66 -5.85 1.18
N HIS A 132 -0.39 -5.45 1.10
CA HIS A 132 0.66 -5.99 1.97
C HIS A 132 0.48 -5.58 3.44
N ASN A 133 -0.12 -4.40 3.70
CA ASN A 133 -0.39 -3.93 5.06
C ASN A 133 -1.43 -4.80 5.79
N LEU A 134 -2.35 -5.44 5.07
CA LEU A 134 -3.27 -6.42 5.68
C LEU A 134 -2.52 -7.65 6.21
N TYR A 135 -1.53 -8.14 5.46
CA TYR A 135 -0.67 -9.23 5.91
C TYR A 135 0.23 -8.81 7.07
N LEU A 136 0.83 -7.61 6.99
CA LEU A 136 1.66 -7.04 8.06
C LEU A 136 0.89 -6.91 9.37
N HIS A 137 -0.28 -6.26 9.35
CA HIS A 137 -1.09 -6.05 10.54
C HIS A 137 -1.51 -7.39 11.18
N SER A 138 -1.85 -8.39 10.35
CA SER A 138 -2.16 -9.74 10.84
C SER A 138 -0.99 -10.43 11.55
N ALA A 139 0.25 -10.07 11.20
CA ALA A 139 1.46 -10.58 11.83
C ALA A 139 1.83 -9.79 13.09
N LEU A 140 1.74 -8.45 13.06
CA LEU A 140 2.08 -7.57 14.18
C LEU A 140 1.18 -7.80 15.39
N VAL A 141 -0.10 -8.11 15.18
CA VAL A 141 -1.05 -8.50 16.24
C VAL A 141 -0.60 -9.75 17.01
N LYS A 142 0.29 -10.58 16.45
CA LYS A 142 0.85 -11.75 17.15
C LYS A 142 2.05 -11.40 18.04
N SER A 143 2.58 -10.18 17.96
CA SER A 143 3.72 -9.75 18.76
C SER A 143 3.38 -9.54 20.24
N ARG A 144 2.12 -9.26 20.56
CA ARG A 144 1.66 -9.15 21.95
C ARG A 144 1.35 -10.53 22.51
N ASN A 145 1.78 -10.74 23.75
CA ASN A 145 1.48 -11.98 24.46
C ASN A 145 0.03 -11.92 24.96
N VAL A 146 -0.84 -12.74 24.36
CA VAL A 146 -2.25 -12.86 24.73
C VAL A 146 -2.54 -14.34 24.92
N ASP A 147 -3.09 -14.71 26.08
CA ASP A 147 -3.55 -16.08 26.29
C ASP A 147 -4.76 -16.35 25.38
N ARG A 148 -4.57 -17.27 24.44
CA ARG A 148 -5.59 -17.63 23.45
C ARG A 148 -6.58 -18.67 23.97
N THR A 149 -6.34 -19.24 25.14
CA THR A 149 -7.26 -20.18 25.79
C THR A 149 -8.39 -19.44 26.50
N ASP A 150 -8.11 -18.23 26.99
CA ASP A 150 -9.08 -17.37 27.65
C ASP A 150 -9.79 -16.44 26.65
N LYS A 151 -11.08 -16.69 26.43
CA LYS A 151 -11.92 -15.89 25.54
C LYS A 151 -12.05 -14.43 25.99
N THR A 152 -11.95 -14.15 27.29
CA THR A 152 -12.08 -12.79 27.81
C THR A 152 -10.87 -11.94 27.43
N GLN A 153 -9.66 -12.48 27.58
CA GLN A 153 -8.41 -11.83 27.16
C GLN A 153 -8.36 -11.62 25.65
N VAL A 154 -8.78 -12.60 24.84
CA VAL A 154 -8.86 -12.43 23.38
C VAL A 154 -9.82 -11.30 22.99
N ARG A 155 -10.98 -11.20 23.68
CA ARG A 155 -11.95 -10.12 23.43
C ARG A 155 -11.38 -8.75 23.83
N GLU A 156 -10.67 -8.68 24.95
CA GLU A 156 -10.02 -7.46 25.41
C GLU A 156 -8.91 -7.03 24.45
N ALA A 157 -8.05 -7.96 24.02
CA ALA A 157 -7.01 -7.71 23.04
C ALA A 157 -7.60 -7.19 21.72
N ASN A 158 -8.66 -7.82 21.20
CA ASN A 158 -9.35 -7.35 19.99
C ASN A 158 -9.88 -5.92 20.13
N LYS A 159 -10.36 -5.52 21.32
CA LYS A 159 -10.80 -4.15 21.59
C LYS A 159 -9.61 -3.17 21.53
N TYR A 160 -8.48 -3.48 22.15
CA TYR A 160 -7.31 -2.61 22.09
C TYR A 160 -6.73 -2.50 20.69
N TYR A 161 -6.62 -3.61 19.96
CA TYR A 161 -6.18 -3.58 18.55
C TYR A 161 -7.09 -2.76 17.67
N PHE A 162 -8.41 -2.81 17.90
CA PHE A 162 -9.35 -1.97 17.18
C PHE A 162 -9.11 -0.48 17.47
N ILE A 163 -8.94 -0.11 18.75
CA ILE A 163 -8.67 1.27 19.14
C ILE A 163 -7.34 1.77 18.54
N GLU A 164 -6.29 0.96 18.63
CA GLU A 164 -4.97 1.27 18.06
C GLU A 164 -5.04 1.51 16.55
N ALA A 165 -5.67 0.58 15.81
CA ALA A 165 -5.86 0.72 14.37
C ALA A 165 -6.72 1.94 14.01
N CYS A 166 -7.79 2.22 14.76
CA CYS A 166 -8.62 3.40 14.55
C CYS A 166 -7.84 4.71 14.74
N ILE A 167 -7.02 4.82 15.80
CA ILE A 167 -6.21 6.00 16.04
C ILE A 167 -5.18 6.18 14.92
N ALA A 168 -4.48 5.11 14.54
CA ALA A 168 -3.46 5.17 13.47
C ALA A 168 -4.07 5.58 12.12
N LEU A 169 -5.20 4.98 11.74
CA LEU A 169 -5.91 5.32 10.50
C LEU A 169 -6.50 6.74 10.55
N PHE A 170 -6.94 7.21 11.71
CA PHE A 170 -7.44 8.57 11.88
C PHE A 170 -6.33 9.62 11.72
N VAL A 171 -5.14 9.38 12.28
CA VAL A 171 -3.96 10.25 12.06
C VAL A 171 -3.57 10.26 10.58
N SER A 172 -3.57 9.10 9.93
CA SER A 172 -3.33 8.98 8.48
C SER A 172 -4.35 9.78 7.65
N LEU A 173 -5.64 9.72 8.01
CA LEU A 173 -6.68 10.53 7.38
C LEU A 173 -6.40 12.03 7.51
N ILE A 174 -6.01 12.50 8.70
CA ILE A 174 -5.67 13.93 8.91
C ILE A 174 -4.51 14.35 8.03
N ILE A 175 -3.44 13.56 7.98
CA ILE A 175 -2.27 13.83 7.13
C ILE A 175 -2.69 13.92 5.65
N ASN A 176 -3.49 12.97 5.17
CA ASN A 176 -3.96 12.97 3.79
C ASN A 176 -4.84 14.19 3.48
N ILE A 177 -5.69 14.62 4.42
CA ILE A 177 -6.49 15.85 4.28
C ILE A 177 -5.58 17.08 4.20
N PHE A 178 -4.53 17.16 5.02
CA PHE A 178 -3.58 18.28 4.99
C PHE A 178 -2.89 18.39 3.64
N VAL A 179 -2.32 17.28 3.15
CA VAL A 179 -1.62 17.25 1.86
C VAL A 179 -2.58 17.60 0.71
N MET A 180 -3.75 16.98 0.67
CA MET A 180 -4.76 17.24 -0.38
C MET A 180 -5.23 18.69 -0.37
N ALA A 181 -5.53 19.27 0.79
CA ALA A 181 -6.03 20.63 0.90
C ALA A 181 -4.99 21.69 0.49
N VAL A 182 -3.71 21.48 0.85
CA VAL A 182 -2.60 22.38 0.48
C VAL A 182 -2.49 22.50 -1.04
N PHE A 183 -2.45 21.37 -1.75
CA PHE A 183 -2.32 21.38 -3.21
C PHE A 183 -3.62 21.70 -3.93
N ALA A 184 -4.77 21.32 -3.38
CA ALA A 184 -6.05 21.76 -3.93
C ALA A 184 -6.19 23.29 -3.87
N HIS A 185 -5.78 23.93 -2.78
CA HIS A 185 -5.82 25.40 -2.70
C HIS A 185 -4.78 26.07 -3.63
N GLY A 186 -3.57 25.51 -3.70
CA GLY A 186 -2.46 26.10 -4.44
C GLY A 186 -2.48 25.90 -5.95
N LEU A 187 -2.91 24.71 -6.41
CA LEU A 187 -2.70 24.24 -7.78
C LEU A 187 -4.00 23.91 -8.54
N TYR A 188 -5.15 23.83 -7.87
CA TYR A 188 -6.41 23.52 -8.54
C TYR A 188 -6.79 24.61 -9.55
N GLY A 189 -6.92 24.21 -10.82
CA GLY A 189 -7.29 25.11 -11.93
C GLY A 189 -6.19 26.08 -12.35
N LYS A 190 -4.95 25.88 -11.91
CA LYS A 190 -3.80 26.71 -12.31
C LYS A 190 -3.10 26.14 -13.56
N THR A 191 -2.60 27.03 -14.40
CA THR A 191 -1.81 26.67 -15.59
C THR A 191 -0.31 26.65 -15.28
N ASN A 192 0.49 25.95 -16.10
CA ASN A 192 1.95 25.94 -15.91
C ASN A 192 2.54 27.35 -16.00
N LEU A 193 1.99 28.22 -16.85
CA LEU A 193 2.34 29.63 -16.93
C LEU A 193 2.13 30.37 -15.59
N ASP A 194 1.01 30.13 -14.91
CA ASP A 194 0.71 30.80 -13.63
C ASP A 194 1.79 30.48 -12.58
N ILE A 195 2.20 29.21 -12.50
CA ILE A 195 3.22 28.78 -11.54
C ILE A 195 4.62 29.20 -11.99
N TRP A 196 4.89 29.15 -13.29
CA TRP A 196 6.14 29.63 -13.88
C TRP A 196 6.39 31.10 -13.54
N THR A 197 5.37 31.96 -13.66
CA THR A 197 5.47 33.38 -13.29
C THR A 197 5.77 33.57 -11.81
N LEU A 198 5.14 32.77 -10.95
CA LEU A 198 5.37 32.75 -9.51
C LEU A 198 6.80 32.29 -9.14
N CYS A 199 7.40 31.42 -9.96
CA CYS A 199 8.77 30.92 -9.76
C CYS A 199 9.88 31.77 -10.43
N GLN A 200 9.59 32.88 -11.12
CA GLN A 200 10.56 33.66 -11.90
C GLN A 200 11.82 34.11 -11.13
N GLY A 201 11.71 34.27 -9.80
CA GLY A 201 12.83 34.67 -8.92
C GLY A 201 13.64 33.51 -8.33
N THR A 202 13.37 32.27 -8.72
CA THR A 202 13.98 31.06 -8.14
C THR A 202 14.75 30.24 -9.18
N ASP A 203 15.69 29.43 -8.73
CA ASP A 203 16.45 28.50 -9.59
C ASP A 203 15.56 27.41 -10.23
N TYR A 204 14.30 27.28 -9.80
CA TYR A 204 13.38 26.23 -10.21
C TYR A 204 12.39 26.65 -11.32
N LYS A 205 12.56 27.83 -11.93
CA LYS A 205 11.66 28.31 -12.99
C LYS A 205 11.50 27.34 -14.17
N ASN A 206 12.54 26.54 -14.48
CA ASN A 206 12.52 25.63 -15.62
C ASN A 206 11.80 24.29 -15.31
N VAL A 207 11.26 24.12 -14.10
CA VAL A 207 10.53 22.90 -13.70
C VAL A 207 9.11 22.89 -14.26
N PHE A 208 8.52 24.08 -14.47
CA PHE A 208 7.20 24.22 -15.08
C PHE A 208 7.36 24.70 -16.51
N ASP A 209 6.67 24.03 -17.44
CA ASP A 209 6.71 24.41 -18.85
C ASP A 209 6.03 25.76 -19.07
N ASN A 210 6.54 26.56 -20.01
CA ASN A 210 5.92 27.83 -20.38
C ASN A 210 4.73 27.60 -21.34
N ASN A 211 3.68 26.95 -20.83
CA ASN A 211 2.46 26.66 -21.58
C ASN A 211 1.20 27.01 -20.75
N THR A 212 0.06 27.08 -21.44
CA THR A 212 -1.25 27.37 -20.82
C THR A 212 -2.00 26.10 -20.42
N GLU A 213 -1.33 24.95 -20.41
CA GLU A 213 -1.95 23.70 -19.98
C GLU A 213 -2.06 23.68 -18.46
N VAL A 214 -3.04 22.94 -17.95
CA VAL A 214 -3.19 22.72 -16.51
C VAL A 214 -1.96 22.02 -15.97
N VAL A 215 -1.49 22.43 -14.79
CA VAL A 215 -0.31 21.85 -14.14
C VAL A 215 -0.58 20.38 -13.82
N ASP A 216 0.32 19.50 -14.26
CA ASP A 216 0.36 18.14 -13.76
C ASP A 216 1.19 18.11 -12.46
N VAL A 217 0.57 17.62 -11.38
CA VAL A 217 1.10 17.75 -10.02
C VAL A 217 1.72 16.44 -9.58
N ASP A 218 3.01 16.48 -9.30
CA ASP A 218 3.74 15.39 -8.67
C ASP A 218 4.41 15.84 -7.37
N ILE A 219 5.03 14.90 -6.65
CA ILE A 219 5.69 15.12 -5.36
C ILE A 219 6.83 16.15 -5.48
N TYR A 220 7.51 16.19 -6.63
CA TYR A 220 8.62 17.10 -6.91
C TYR A 220 8.12 18.53 -7.22
N LYS A 221 7.23 18.67 -8.19
CA LYS A 221 6.57 19.93 -8.59
C LYS A 221 5.79 20.54 -7.42
N GLY A 222 5.15 19.72 -6.59
CA GLY A 222 4.49 20.17 -5.36
C GLY A 222 5.47 20.83 -4.38
N GLY A 223 6.63 20.23 -4.15
CA GLY A 223 7.67 20.80 -3.31
C GLY A 223 8.26 22.10 -3.86
N VAL A 224 8.49 22.15 -5.18
CA VAL A 224 8.94 23.37 -5.87
C VAL A 224 7.90 24.48 -5.76
N PHE A 225 6.61 24.17 -5.94
CA PHE A 225 5.51 25.12 -5.78
C PHE A 225 5.52 25.76 -4.39
N LEU A 226 5.63 24.95 -3.33
CA LEU A 226 5.73 25.46 -1.96
C LEU A 226 6.94 26.37 -1.77
N GLY A 227 8.07 25.99 -2.39
CA GLY A 227 9.29 26.79 -2.45
C GLY A 227 9.11 28.17 -3.09
N CYS A 228 8.46 28.21 -4.26
CA CYS A 228 8.22 29.46 -4.99
C CYS A 228 7.18 30.35 -4.31
N ALA A 229 6.10 29.77 -3.77
CA ALA A 229 4.97 30.53 -3.24
C ALA A 229 5.22 31.05 -1.82
N PHE A 230 5.88 30.25 -0.98
CA PHE A 230 6.00 30.52 0.45
C PHE A 230 7.46 30.59 0.94
N GLY A 231 8.42 30.41 0.04
CA GLY A 231 9.86 30.48 0.30
C GLY A 231 10.52 29.11 0.48
N MET A 232 11.85 29.10 0.62
CA MET A 232 12.65 27.85 0.64
C MET A 232 12.39 26.95 1.86
N TRP A 233 11.92 27.50 2.98
CA TRP A 233 11.69 26.72 4.21
C TRP A 233 10.56 25.68 4.03
N PRO A 234 9.37 26.05 3.53
CA PRO A 234 8.33 25.11 3.10
C PRO A 234 8.83 23.97 2.21
N LEU A 235 9.67 24.27 1.20
CA LEU A 235 10.25 23.24 0.34
C LEU A 235 11.05 22.20 1.13
N TYR A 236 11.84 22.64 2.10
CA TYR A 236 12.62 21.73 2.94
C TYR A 236 11.76 20.94 3.93
N ILE A 237 10.75 21.58 4.52
CA ILE A 237 9.82 20.92 5.43
C ILE A 237 9.03 19.83 4.69
N TRP A 238 8.57 20.13 3.47
CA TRP A 238 7.97 19.16 2.55
C TRP A 238 8.92 17.99 2.26
N ALA A 239 10.17 18.26 1.91
CA ALA A 239 11.15 17.23 1.63
C ALA A 239 11.47 16.35 2.86
N ILE A 240 11.53 16.92 4.06
CA ILE A 240 11.70 16.15 5.32
C ILE A 240 10.47 15.25 5.55
N GLY A 241 9.26 15.76 5.31
CA GLY A 241 8.03 14.98 5.43
C GLY A 241 7.99 13.79 4.47
N ILE A 242 8.36 14.00 3.20
CA ILE A 242 8.47 12.91 2.21
C ILE A 242 9.55 11.92 2.60
N LEU A 243 10.70 12.40 3.10
CA LEU A 243 11.77 11.52 3.56
C LEU A 243 11.27 10.60 4.69
N ALA A 244 10.57 11.16 5.68
CA ALA A 244 9.98 10.39 6.77
C ALA A 244 8.94 9.37 6.27
N ALA A 245 8.10 9.76 5.30
CA ALA A 245 7.14 8.85 4.66
C ALA A 245 7.83 7.68 3.95
N GLY A 246 8.85 7.97 3.14
CA GLY A 246 9.63 6.97 2.41
C GLY A 246 10.35 5.98 3.35
N GLN A 247 10.93 6.47 4.45
CA GLN A 247 11.55 5.63 5.47
C GLN A 247 10.53 4.72 6.16
N SER A 248 9.39 5.28 6.57
CA SER A 248 8.35 4.51 7.27
C SER A 248 7.85 3.36 6.39
N SER A 249 7.58 3.66 5.13
CA SER A 249 7.03 2.71 4.18
C SER A 249 8.04 1.60 3.83
N THR A 250 9.33 1.94 3.65
CA THR A 250 10.43 0.98 3.38
C THR A 250 10.49 -0.11 4.44
N MET A 251 10.37 0.28 5.71
CA MET A 251 10.40 -0.67 6.82
C MET A 251 9.13 -1.53 6.87
N THR A 252 7.95 -0.97 6.54
CA THR A 252 6.71 -1.75 6.46
C THR A 252 6.71 -2.74 5.29
N GLY A 253 7.24 -2.36 4.12
CA GLY A 253 7.37 -3.24 2.95
C GLY A 253 8.30 -4.41 3.22
N THR A 254 9.47 -4.15 3.82
CA THR A 254 10.44 -5.19 4.19
C THR A 254 9.90 -6.16 5.24
N TYR A 255 9.20 -5.68 6.28
CA TYR A 255 8.51 -6.56 7.23
C TYR A 255 7.40 -7.38 6.57
N SER A 256 6.60 -6.75 5.73
CA SER A 256 5.52 -7.44 5.01
C SER A 256 6.08 -8.58 4.16
N GLY A 257 7.10 -8.30 3.35
CA GLY A 257 7.78 -9.30 2.52
C GLY A 257 8.34 -10.46 3.36
N GLN A 258 8.91 -10.16 4.54
CA GLN A 258 9.36 -11.21 5.46
C GLN A 258 8.21 -12.14 5.87
N PHE A 259 7.12 -11.60 6.41
CA PHE A 259 5.99 -12.42 6.87
C PHE A 259 5.28 -13.16 5.74
N ILE A 260 5.22 -12.55 4.55
CA ILE A 260 4.64 -13.15 3.35
C ILE A 260 5.48 -14.34 2.89
N MET A 261 6.79 -14.18 2.73
CA MET A 261 7.67 -15.28 2.29
C MET A 261 7.71 -16.44 3.29
N GLU A 262 7.82 -16.16 4.59
CA GLU A 262 7.77 -17.20 5.65
C GLU A 262 6.40 -17.87 5.71
N GLY A 263 5.33 -17.08 5.64
CA GLY A 263 3.96 -17.57 5.74
C GLY A 263 3.54 -18.43 4.57
N PHE A 264 3.92 -18.05 3.33
CA PHE A 264 3.51 -18.74 2.10
C PHE A 264 4.45 -19.87 1.70
N LEU A 265 5.77 -19.63 1.71
CA LEU A 265 6.76 -20.58 1.18
C LEU A 265 7.53 -21.31 2.27
N ASN A 266 7.69 -20.72 3.46
CA ASN A 266 8.46 -21.31 4.58
C ASN A 266 9.87 -21.73 4.15
N LEU A 267 10.52 -20.83 3.42
CA LEU A 267 11.89 -20.98 2.98
C LEU A 267 12.84 -20.60 4.13
N PRO A 268 13.83 -21.44 4.45
CA PRO A 268 14.83 -21.14 5.49
C PRO A 268 15.91 -20.18 4.94
N ILE A 269 15.51 -18.95 4.59
CA ILE A 269 16.42 -17.89 4.14
C ILE A 269 16.61 -16.90 5.30
N SER A 270 17.85 -16.50 5.57
CA SER A 270 18.15 -15.51 6.61
C SER A 270 17.43 -14.18 6.34
N ARG A 271 16.97 -13.53 7.41
CA ARG A 271 16.19 -12.28 7.33
C ARG A 271 16.89 -11.18 6.54
N TRP A 272 18.20 -11.00 6.78
CA TRP A 272 19.02 -10.02 6.08
C TRP A 272 19.10 -10.25 4.56
N LEU A 273 19.32 -11.50 4.16
CA LEU A 273 19.45 -11.85 2.74
C LEU A 273 18.13 -11.64 2.01
N ARG A 274 17.00 -11.95 2.64
CA ARG A 274 15.67 -11.75 2.06
C ARG A 274 15.41 -10.27 1.77
N VAL A 275 15.63 -9.41 2.77
CA VAL A 275 15.45 -7.96 2.65
C VAL A 275 16.34 -7.39 1.56
N LEU A 276 17.61 -7.82 1.51
CA LEU A 276 18.54 -7.37 0.49
C LEU A 276 18.09 -7.79 -0.92
N ILE A 277 17.62 -9.03 -1.10
CA ILE A 277 17.14 -9.52 -2.41
C ILE A 277 15.93 -8.71 -2.89
N THR A 278 14.91 -8.55 -2.04
CA THR A 278 13.70 -7.79 -2.42
C THR A 278 14.03 -6.35 -2.76
N ARG A 279 14.96 -5.73 -2.02
CA ARG A 279 15.43 -4.37 -2.28
C ARG A 279 16.25 -4.25 -3.55
N LEU A 280 17.13 -5.19 -3.85
CA LEU A 280 17.89 -5.17 -5.10
C LEU A 280 16.95 -5.31 -6.31
N ILE A 281 15.92 -6.16 -6.21
CA ILE A 281 14.92 -6.32 -7.26
C ILE A 281 14.10 -5.03 -7.44
N ALA A 282 13.73 -4.33 -6.36
CA ALA A 282 12.99 -3.07 -6.44
C ALA A 282 13.84 -1.87 -6.91
N ILE A 283 15.11 -1.81 -6.50
CA ILE A 283 16.00 -0.70 -6.83
C ILE A 283 16.49 -0.79 -8.27
N ALA A 284 16.72 -1.99 -8.80
CA ALA A 284 17.24 -2.17 -10.17
C ALA A 284 16.43 -1.43 -11.26
N PRO A 285 15.10 -1.61 -11.39
CA PRO A 285 14.31 -0.85 -12.38
C PRO A 285 14.33 0.65 -12.11
N THR A 286 14.28 1.06 -10.85
CA THR A 286 14.28 2.47 -10.44
C THR A 286 15.59 3.18 -10.78
N VAL A 287 16.74 2.52 -10.59
CA VAL A 287 18.06 3.03 -10.98
C VAL A 287 18.17 3.14 -12.50
N LEU A 288 17.70 2.12 -13.24
CA LEU A 288 17.71 2.16 -14.71
C LEU A 288 16.88 3.33 -15.22
N CYS A 289 15.67 3.53 -14.70
CA CYS A 289 14.84 4.69 -15.03
C CYS A 289 15.49 6.01 -14.60
N ALA A 290 16.18 6.08 -13.46
CA ALA A 290 16.83 7.31 -13.00
C ALA A 290 18.10 7.67 -13.79
N ILE A 291 18.77 6.69 -14.42
CA ILE A 291 19.97 6.92 -15.25
C ILE A 291 19.58 7.25 -16.68
N PHE A 292 18.63 6.48 -17.25
CA PHE A 292 18.27 6.59 -18.68
C PHE A 292 17.03 7.45 -18.94
N GLY A 293 16.23 7.72 -17.91
CA GLY A 293 14.96 8.41 -18.04
C GLY A 293 14.95 9.85 -17.51
N SER A 294 13.89 10.58 -17.86
CA SER A 294 13.59 11.92 -17.36
C SER A 294 12.71 11.89 -16.10
N MET A 295 12.61 13.02 -15.39
CA MET A 295 11.73 13.18 -14.22
C MET A 295 10.28 12.78 -14.50
N ASP A 296 9.77 13.11 -15.70
CA ASP A 296 8.39 12.76 -16.10
C ASP A 296 8.20 11.24 -16.26
N GLN A 297 9.25 10.50 -16.65
CA GLN A 297 9.20 9.03 -16.74
C GLN A 297 9.17 8.38 -15.35
N LEU A 298 9.78 8.99 -14.34
CA LEU A 298 9.68 8.55 -12.95
C LEU A 298 8.27 8.81 -12.37
N SER A 299 7.65 9.94 -12.71
CA SER A 299 6.24 10.21 -12.37
C SER A 299 5.30 9.21 -13.04
N GLY A 300 5.47 8.95 -14.34
CA GLY A 300 4.70 7.91 -15.05
C GLY A 300 4.89 6.51 -14.46
N MET A 301 6.10 6.19 -13.96
CA MET A 301 6.35 4.95 -13.22
C MET A 301 5.56 4.90 -11.91
N ASN A 302 5.43 6.01 -11.17
CA ASN A 302 4.63 6.04 -9.96
C ASN A 302 3.14 5.74 -10.24
N ASP A 303 2.60 6.28 -11.32
CA ASP A 303 1.22 6.01 -11.74
C ASP A 303 1.01 4.56 -12.18
N LEU A 304 1.97 3.99 -12.92
CA LEU A 304 1.98 2.57 -13.26
C LEU A 304 2.00 1.70 -11.99
N LEU A 305 2.80 2.07 -10.99
CA LEU A 305 2.89 1.36 -9.72
C LEU A 305 1.56 1.46 -8.93
N ASN A 306 0.87 2.60 -8.98
CA ASN A 306 -0.47 2.75 -8.40
C ASN A 306 -1.51 1.84 -9.09
N ALA A 307 -1.43 1.74 -10.42
CA ALA A 307 -2.27 0.80 -11.17
C ALA A 307 -1.95 -0.67 -10.81
N LEU A 308 -0.66 -0.99 -10.65
CA LEU A 308 -0.22 -2.30 -10.19
C LEU A 308 -0.78 -2.61 -8.80
N MET A 309 -0.71 -1.69 -7.83
CA MET A 309 -1.28 -1.88 -6.49
C MET A 309 -2.78 -2.14 -6.52
N SER A 310 -3.50 -1.39 -7.35
CA SER A 310 -4.94 -1.52 -7.53
C SER A 310 -5.32 -2.92 -8.02
N LEU A 311 -4.49 -3.52 -8.89
CA LEU A 311 -4.65 -4.89 -9.36
C LEU A 311 -4.38 -5.93 -8.25
N GLN A 312 -3.56 -5.63 -7.26
CA GLN A 312 -3.16 -6.60 -6.23
C GLN A 312 -4.15 -6.72 -5.07
N LEU A 313 -5.00 -5.70 -4.89
CA LEU A 313 -5.92 -5.58 -3.77
C LEU A 313 -6.87 -6.79 -3.55
N PRO A 314 -7.48 -7.42 -4.58
CA PRO A 314 -8.33 -8.60 -4.38
C PRO A 314 -7.61 -9.79 -3.72
N PHE A 315 -6.31 -9.96 -3.98
CA PHE A 315 -5.52 -11.08 -3.49
C PHE A 315 -5.19 -10.99 -2.00
N ALA A 316 -5.39 -9.82 -1.38
CA ALA A 316 -5.34 -9.67 0.06
C ALA A 316 -6.75 -9.64 0.68
N LEU A 317 -7.70 -8.93 0.06
CA LEU A 317 -9.05 -8.79 0.60
C LEU A 317 -9.85 -10.10 0.59
N ILE A 318 -9.88 -10.83 -0.53
CA ILE A 318 -10.71 -12.02 -0.66
C ILE A 318 -10.28 -13.12 0.34
N PRO A 319 -8.97 -13.44 0.47
CA PRO A 319 -8.52 -14.38 1.50
C PRO A 319 -8.86 -13.92 2.92
N THR A 320 -8.70 -12.63 3.22
CA THR A 320 -9.00 -12.06 4.55
C THR A 320 -10.48 -12.23 4.89
N LEU A 321 -11.39 -11.91 3.98
CA LEU A 321 -12.82 -12.16 4.15
C LEU A 321 -13.15 -13.64 4.29
N THR A 322 -12.50 -14.49 3.49
CA THR A 322 -12.71 -15.94 3.51
C THR A 322 -12.37 -16.55 4.87
N PHE A 323 -11.21 -16.20 5.43
CA PHE A 323 -10.77 -16.77 6.69
C PHE A 323 -11.46 -16.15 7.91
N THR A 324 -11.77 -14.84 7.89
CA THR A 324 -12.47 -14.18 9.00
C THR A 324 -13.95 -14.57 9.10
N ALA A 325 -14.59 -14.90 7.97
CA ALA A 325 -15.96 -15.41 7.96
C ALA A 325 -16.07 -16.91 8.30
N SER A 326 -14.96 -17.66 8.28
CA SER A 326 -14.98 -19.11 8.51
C SER A 326 -15.08 -19.44 10.00
N ALA A 327 -16.15 -20.13 10.38
CA ALA A 327 -16.32 -20.65 11.74
C ALA A 327 -15.24 -21.68 12.12
N ALA A 328 -14.71 -22.42 11.14
CA ALA A 328 -13.63 -23.39 11.40
C ALA A 328 -12.30 -22.73 11.77
N VAL A 329 -12.09 -21.46 11.35
CA VAL A 329 -10.84 -20.73 11.63
C VAL A 329 -11.00 -19.81 12.82
N MET A 330 -12.11 -19.07 12.90
CA MET A 330 -12.32 -18.02 13.91
C MET A 330 -13.11 -18.50 15.14
N GLY A 331 -13.75 -19.68 15.07
CA GLY A 331 -14.60 -20.21 16.14
C GLY A 331 -15.70 -19.22 16.54
N ASP A 332 -15.76 -18.89 17.83
CA ASP A 332 -16.74 -17.97 18.41
C ASP A 332 -16.51 -16.51 18.00
N PHE A 333 -15.32 -16.15 17.49
CA PHE A 333 -14.96 -14.79 17.07
C PHE A 333 -15.16 -14.55 15.56
N LYS A 334 -15.98 -15.37 14.90
CA LYS A 334 -16.28 -15.19 13.47
C LYS A 334 -16.95 -13.85 13.18
N THR A 335 -16.74 -13.33 11.98
CA THR A 335 -17.37 -12.08 11.53
C THR A 335 -18.90 -12.19 11.55
N GLY A 336 -19.57 -11.20 12.16
CA GLY A 336 -21.03 -11.13 12.21
C GLY A 336 -21.67 -10.93 10.82
N ALA A 337 -22.95 -11.27 10.67
CA ALA A 337 -23.64 -11.22 9.38
C ALA A 337 -23.66 -9.82 8.74
N VAL A 338 -23.85 -8.78 9.55
CA VAL A 338 -23.85 -7.37 9.08
C VAL A 338 -22.48 -6.99 8.53
N THR A 339 -21.41 -7.20 9.30
CA THR A 339 -20.04 -6.89 8.89
C THR A 339 -19.61 -7.72 7.68
N LYS A 340 -20.05 -8.98 7.60
CA LYS A 340 -19.79 -9.87 6.45
C LYS A 340 -20.39 -9.30 5.16
N VAL A 341 -21.65 -8.88 5.18
CA VAL A 341 -22.32 -8.27 4.02
C VAL A 341 -21.68 -6.91 3.69
N ALA A 342 -21.50 -6.04 4.68
CA ALA A 342 -20.90 -4.72 4.48
C ALA A 342 -19.48 -4.81 3.89
N ALA A 343 -18.62 -5.65 4.44
CA ALA A 343 -17.25 -5.81 3.96
C ALA A 343 -17.18 -6.46 2.58
N SER A 344 -18.13 -7.35 2.24
CA SER A 344 -18.23 -7.96 0.92
C SER A 344 -18.70 -6.95 -0.13
N LEU A 345 -19.70 -6.12 0.20
CA LEU A 345 -20.15 -5.02 -0.68
C LEU A 345 -19.04 -4.00 -0.90
N LEU A 346 -18.38 -3.56 0.17
CA LEU A 346 -17.25 -2.62 0.07
C LEU A 346 -16.12 -3.20 -0.78
N SER A 347 -15.76 -4.47 -0.56
CA SER A 347 -14.73 -5.15 -1.36
C SER A 347 -15.15 -5.25 -2.83
N ALA A 348 -16.41 -5.58 -3.13
CA ALA A 348 -16.89 -5.63 -4.51
C ALA A 348 -16.81 -4.26 -5.20
N VAL A 349 -17.19 -3.19 -4.51
CA VAL A 349 -17.09 -1.81 -5.01
C VAL A 349 -15.64 -1.44 -5.29
N VAL A 350 -14.74 -1.64 -4.33
CA VAL A 350 -13.31 -1.32 -4.49
C VAL A 350 -12.67 -2.13 -5.61
N ILE A 351 -12.96 -3.43 -5.71
CA ILE A 351 -12.43 -4.28 -6.78
C ILE A 351 -12.96 -3.84 -8.16
N ALA A 352 -14.25 -3.52 -8.28
CA ALA A 352 -14.85 -3.05 -9.54
C ALA A 352 -14.24 -1.70 -9.98
N ILE A 353 -14.09 -0.78 -9.04
CA ILE A 353 -13.48 0.53 -9.25
C ILE A 353 -12.03 0.40 -9.72
N ASN A 354 -11.23 -0.45 -9.05
CA ASN A 354 -9.83 -0.69 -9.42
C ASN A 354 -9.69 -1.37 -10.79
N LEU A 355 -10.58 -2.31 -11.11
CA LEU A 355 -10.62 -2.92 -12.44
C LEU A 355 -10.91 -1.89 -13.54
N TYR A 356 -11.84 -0.96 -13.29
CA TYR A 356 -12.12 0.14 -14.19
C TYR A 356 -10.92 1.07 -14.36
N PHE A 357 -10.27 1.46 -13.26
CA PHE A 357 -9.07 2.31 -13.26
C PHE A 357 -7.95 1.69 -14.10
N VAL A 358 -7.61 0.43 -13.84
CA VAL A 358 -6.55 -0.29 -14.57
C VAL A 358 -6.92 -0.41 -16.05
N SER A 359 -8.16 -0.74 -16.37
CA SER A 359 -8.60 -0.83 -17.77
C SER A 359 -8.47 0.50 -18.51
N ASN A 360 -8.74 1.63 -17.84
CA ASN A 360 -8.62 2.94 -18.46
C ASN A 360 -7.16 3.38 -18.60
N PHE A 361 -6.35 3.12 -17.57
CA PHE A 361 -4.91 3.41 -17.58
C PHE A 361 -4.20 2.66 -18.71
N VAL A 362 -4.44 1.35 -18.83
CA VAL A 362 -3.86 0.49 -19.87
C VAL A 362 -4.20 0.99 -21.28
N ARG A 363 -5.45 1.43 -21.52
CA ARG A 363 -5.87 1.96 -22.83
C ARG A 363 -5.23 3.30 -23.19
N LYS A 364 -4.81 4.08 -22.19
CA LYS A 364 -4.25 5.42 -22.40
C LYS A 364 -2.73 5.38 -22.59
N GLU A 365 -2.05 4.52 -21.85
CA GLU A 365 -0.58 4.52 -21.76
C GLU A 365 0.10 3.47 -22.66
N LEU A 366 -0.60 2.41 -23.08
CA LEU A 366 -0.02 1.41 -23.97
C LEU A 366 -0.27 1.74 -25.45
N PRO A 367 0.73 1.53 -26.34
CA PRO A 367 0.56 1.73 -27.77
C PRO A 367 -0.39 0.69 -28.36
N ASP A 368 -1.24 1.13 -29.30
CA ASP A 368 -2.21 0.31 -30.04
C ASP A 368 -1.50 -0.70 -30.97
N HIS A 369 -1.03 -1.80 -30.38
CA HIS A 369 -0.48 -2.94 -31.08
C HIS A 369 -1.26 -4.19 -30.73
N TRP A 370 -1.75 -4.90 -31.76
CA TRP A 370 -2.57 -6.11 -31.59
C TRP A 370 -1.93 -7.18 -30.68
N ALA A 371 -0.60 -7.27 -30.66
CA ALA A 371 0.13 -8.21 -29.82
C ALA A 371 0.06 -7.84 -28.33
N ILE A 372 0.07 -6.54 -28.01
CA ILE A 372 -0.09 -6.00 -26.66
C ILE A 372 -1.53 -6.22 -26.21
N ASP A 373 -2.51 -5.91 -27.07
CA ASP A 373 -3.93 -6.14 -26.77
C ASP A 373 -4.23 -7.62 -26.51
N LEU A 374 -3.66 -8.52 -27.32
CA LEU A 374 -3.81 -9.96 -27.13
C LEU A 374 -3.18 -10.41 -25.80
N ALA A 375 -1.96 -9.95 -25.49
CA ALA A 375 -1.29 -10.28 -24.23
C ALA A 375 -2.10 -9.78 -23.02
N MET A 376 -2.64 -8.57 -23.10
CA MET A 376 -3.48 -7.99 -22.05
C MET A 376 -4.82 -8.70 -21.91
N ALA A 377 -5.44 -9.11 -23.01
CA ALA A 377 -6.67 -9.92 -22.97
C ALA A 377 -6.42 -11.28 -22.30
N VAL A 378 -5.33 -11.96 -22.64
CA VAL A 378 -4.93 -13.22 -22.01
C VAL A 378 -4.67 -13.02 -20.52
N PHE A 379 -3.90 -11.99 -20.14
CA PHE A 379 -3.66 -11.66 -18.73
C PHE A 379 -4.96 -11.35 -17.99
N GLY A 380 -5.84 -10.53 -18.56
CA GLY A 380 -7.13 -10.18 -17.98
C GLY A 380 -8.03 -11.39 -17.77
N ILE A 381 -8.09 -12.33 -18.72
CA ILE A 381 -8.85 -13.57 -18.58
C ILE A 381 -8.29 -14.43 -17.44
N LEU A 382 -6.97 -14.60 -17.37
CA LEU A 382 -6.33 -15.36 -16.30
C LEU A 382 -6.55 -14.72 -14.93
N TYR A 383 -6.41 -13.40 -14.86
CA TYR A 383 -6.61 -12.60 -13.66
C TYR A 383 -8.07 -12.68 -13.15
N LEU A 384 -9.04 -12.45 -14.03
CA LEU A 384 -10.46 -12.55 -13.68
C LEU A 384 -10.84 -13.98 -13.32
N GLY A 385 -10.33 -14.98 -14.05
CA GLY A 385 -10.54 -16.39 -13.75
C GLY A 385 -10.03 -16.78 -12.36
N PHE A 386 -8.84 -16.30 -11.99
CA PHE A 386 -8.27 -16.56 -10.66
C PHE A 386 -9.04 -15.84 -9.54
N ASN A 387 -9.47 -14.60 -9.77
CA ASN A 387 -10.32 -13.88 -8.83
C ASN A 387 -11.68 -14.57 -8.64
N LEU A 388 -12.31 -15.03 -9.73
CA LEU A 388 -13.56 -15.81 -9.66
C LEU A 388 -13.37 -17.11 -8.88
N TYR A 389 -12.22 -17.78 -9.03
CA TYR A 389 -11.88 -18.95 -8.21
C TYR A 389 -11.82 -18.60 -6.71
N LEU A 390 -11.15 -17.50 -6.33
CA LEU A 390 -11.07 -17.06 -4.94
C LEU A 390 -12.44 -16.64 -4.39
N VAL A 391 -13.27 -15.94 -5.17
CA VAL A 391 -14.64 -15.59 -4.82
C VAL A 391 -15.50 -16.85 -4.67
N GLY A 392 -15.33 -17.86 -5.52
CA GLY A 392 -15.98 -19.15 -5.38
C GLY A 392 -15.66 -19.81 -4.03
N CYS A 393 -14.39 -19.76 -3.61
CA CYS A 393 -13.97 -20.23 -2.29
C CYS A 393 -14.64 -19.45 -1.14
N LEU A 394 -14.71 -18.12 -1.27
CA LEU A 394 -15.40 -17.23 -0.31
C LEU A 394 -16.88 -17.59 -0.19
N LEU A 395 -17.58 -17.80 -1.31
CA LEU A 395 -19.00 -18.13 -1.34
C LEU A 395 -19.30 -19.49 -0.71
N VAL A 396 -18.41 -20.47 -0.87
CA VAL A 396 -18.53 -21.77 -0.17
C VAL A 396 -18.49 -21.56 1.35
N VAL A 397 -17.56 -20.75 1.86
CA VAL A 397 -17.50 -20.40 3.29
C VAL A 397 -18.74 -19.61 3.74
N PHE A 398 -19.37 -18.87 2.83
CA PHE A 398 -20.58 -18.13 3.11
C PHE A 398 -21.83 -19.02 3.23
N GLY A 399 -21.73 -20.29 2.84
CA GLY A 399 -22.79 -21.30 2.94
C GLY A 399 -23.35 -21.77 1.59
N TRP A 400 -22.81 -21.30 0.46
CA TRP A 400 -23.26 -21.73 -0.88
C TRP A 400 -22.64 -23.07 -1.27
N THR A 401 -23.16 -24.15 -0.69
CA THR A 401 -22.66 -25.53 -0.88
C THR A 401 -22.87 -26.08 -2.29
N SER A 402 -23.75 -25.49 -3.11
CA SER A 402 -23.93 -25.86 -4.52
C SER A 402 -22.65 -25.73 -5.36
N LEU A 403 -21.75 -24.81 -4.97
CA LEU A 403 -20.44 -24.62 -5.62
C LEU A 403 -19.46 -25.77 -5.37
N LEU A 404 -19.71 -26.62 -4.35
CA LEU A 404 -18.93 -27.84 -4.12
C LEU A 404 -19.13 -28.90 -5.22
N LYS A 405 -20.12 -28.73 -6.10
CA LYS A 405 -20.30 -29.60 -7.27
C LYS A 405 -19.32 -29.30 -8.40
N ILE A 406 -18.67 -28.12 -8.39
CA ILE A 406 -17.68 -27.74 -9.39
C ILE A 406 -16.35 -28.44 -9.05
N PRO A 407 -15.77 -29.27 -9.94
CA PRO A 407 -14.60 -30.10 -9.61
C PRO A 407 -13.37 -29.30 -9.13
N MET A 408 -13.16 -28.09 -9.67
CA MET A 408 -12.06 -27.19 -9.28
C MET A 408 -12.16 -26.65 -7.84
N ILE A 409 -13.37 -26.49 -7.30
CA ILE A 409 -13.61 -25.93 -5.96
C ILE A 409 -13.96 -27.06 -4.97
N GLY A 410 -14.83 -27.98 -5.40
CA GLY A 410 -15.41 -29.05 -4.60
C GLY A 410 -14.43 -30.09 -4.08
N HIS A 411 -13.52 -30.58 -4.93
CA HIS A 411 -12.60 -31.65 -4.53
C HIS A 411 -11.68 -31.22 -3.36
N HIS A 412 -11.30 -29.94 -3.30
CA HIS A 412 -10.37 -29.43 -2.30
C HIS A 412 -11.02 -28.99 -0.98
N PHE A 413 -12.28 -28.53 -1.00
CA PHE A 413 -13.00 -28.19 0.22
C PHE A 413 -13.69 -29.41 0.86
N ARG A 414 -14.03 -30.45 0.07
CA ARG A 414 -14.69 -31.67 0.57
C ARG A 414 -13.75 -32.55 1.40
N GLU A 415 -12.50 -32.74 0.97
CA GLU A 415 -11.48 -33.47 1.75
C GLU A 415 -11.14 -32.82 3.10
N ARG A 416 -11.41 -31.53 3.27
CA ARG A 416 -11.05 -30.79 4.50
C ARG A 416 -12.22 -30.55 5.45
N ASN A 417 -13.46 -30.70 4.97
CA ASN A 417 -14.66 -30.67 5.81
C ASN A 417 -14.99 -32.02 6.46
N ASP A 418 -14.39 -33.13 6.01
CA ASP A 418 -14.51 -34.43 6.68
C ASP A 418 -13.62 -34.47 7.94
N HIS A 419 -14.09 -33.84 9.02
CA HIS A 419 -13.86 -34.22 10.42
C HIS A 419 -12.48 -34.76 10.86
N THR A 420 -11.35 -34.31 10.30
CA THR A 420 -10.03 -34.71 10.79
C THR A 420 -8.98 -33.65 10.45
N LEU A 421 -8.69 -32.71 11.36
CA LEU A 421 -7.36 -32.06 11.53
C LEU A 421 -7.28 -30.98 12.63
N PHE A 422 -8.07 -31.09 13.71
CA PHE A 422 -7.81 -30.32 14.94
C PHE A 422 -7.81 -31.16 16.23
N LEU A 423 -7.88 -32.50 16.15
CA LEU A 423 -7.91 -33.41 17.31
C LEU A 423 -6.98 -34.64 17.19
N SER A 424 -5.97 -34.62 16.33
CA SER A 424 -4.98 -35.71 16.24
C SER A 424 -3.59 -35.13 16.04
N GLN A 425 -3.03 -34.61 17.13
CA GLN A 425 -1.60 -34.69 17.48
C GLN A 425 -1.45 -34.16 18.91
N SER A 426 -1.96 -34.97 19.85
CA SER A 426 -1.47 -34.97 21.22
C SER A 426 -0.15 -35.72 21.25
N SER A 427 0.97 -35.00 21.18
CA SER A 427 2.23 -35.40 21.81
C SER A 427 3.22 -34.22 21.77
N PRO A 428 4.05 -34.07 22.81
CA PRO A 428 4.64 -32.81 23.24
C PRO A 428 5.90 -32.51 22.43
N ASP A 429 6.06 -31.26 22.01
CA ASP A 429 7.36 -30.59 21.81
C ASP A 429 7.06 -29.12 21.45
N VAL A 430 6.50 -28.41 22.41
CA VAL A 430 6.51 -26.94 22.44
C VAL A 430 7.44 -26.54 23.57
N SER A 431 8.73 -26.76 23.36
CA SER A 431 9.81 -26.32 24.25
C SER A 431 11.07 -25.85 23.51
N VAL A 432 11.04 -25.73 22.17
CA VAL A 432 12.20 -25.24 21.40
C VAL A 432 11.77 -24.19 20.39
N ALA A 433 11.27 -23.06 20.87
CA ALA A 433 11.15 -21.81 20.10
C ALA A 433 11.04 -20.56 21.01
N GLN A 434 11.46 -20.66 22.27
CA GLN A 434 11.48 -19.55 23.24
C GLN A 434 12.88 -18.96 23.46
N ASP A 435 13.93 -19.52 22.86
CA ASP A 435 15.33 -19.14 23.13
C ASP A 435 16.01 -18.22 22.08
N GLU A 436 15.27 -17.63 21.13
CA GLU A 436 15.87 -16.66 20.18
C GLU A 436 15.30 -15.22 20.30
N TRP A 437 14.73 -14.88 21.46
CA TRP A 437 14.42 -13.49 21.81
C TRP A 437 15.11 -13.11 23.13
N HIS A 438 16.44 -13.11 23.11
CA HIS A 438 17.28 -12.40 24.07
C HIS A 438 18.26 -11.48 23.36
#